data_AF-A0A963R2S1-F1
#
_entry.id   AF-A0A963R2S1-F1
#
_cell.length_a   1.000
_cell.length_b   1.000
_cell.length_c   1.000
_cell.angle_alpha   90.00
_cell.angle_beta   90.00
_cell.angle_gamma   90.00
#
_symmetry.space_group_name_H-M   'P 1'
#
loop_
_entity.id
_entity.type
_entity.pdbx_description
1 polymer ?
#
loop_
_entity_poly.entity_id
_entity_poly.type
_entity_poly.pdbx_seq_one_letter_code
_entity_poly.pdbx_strand_id
1 'polypeptide(L)'
;MRLALTALIFLFGLFDLFMGLNFLFTPAETAAGFGLSPVGTQGLSTLRADFMAFFGVVALCMMIGAWRRNADLLLVPAALMGTAVTVRALSLALDGSYPSWRLPMTVEILHVVLLVSAWRVLPHHKIEELTS
;
A
#
# COMPACT_ATOMS: atom_id res chain seq x y z
N MET A 1 -3.15 21.77 -9.25
CA MET A 1 -2.30 20.91 -8.39
C MET A 1 -3.11 19.96 -7.50
N ARG A 2 -4.11 20.44 -6.75
CA ARG A 2 -4.91 19.58 -5.84
C ARG A 2 -5.63 18.42 -6.54
N LEU A 3 -6.33 18.66 -7.66
CA LEU A 3 -7.04 17.61 -8.41
C LEU A 3 -6.09 16.51 -8.93
N ALA A 4 -4.89 16.89 -9.39
CA ALA A 4 -3.90 15.94 -9.88
C ALA A 4 -3.40 15.02 -8.76
N LEU A 5 -3.14 15.55 -7.55
CA LEU A 5 -2.76 14.73 -6.38
C LEU A 5 -3.87 13.76 -5.99
N THR A 6 -5.11 14.24 -5.88
CA THR A 6 -6.26 13.39 -5.57
C THR A 6 -6.45 12.27 -6.60
N ALA A 7 -6.32 12.58 -7.89
CA ALA A 7 -6.40 11.59 -8.97
C ALA A 7 -5.28 10.56 -8.87
N LEU A 8 -4.03 10.99 -8.61
CA LEU A 8 -2.89 10.09 -8.44
C LEU A 8 -3.07 9.16 -7.23
N ILE A 9 -3.55 9.68 -6.10
CA ILE A 9 -3.83 8.86 -4.90
C ILE A 9 -4.90 7.82 -5.21
N PHE A 10 -5.96 8.20 -5.95
CA PHE A 10 -6.99 7.25 -6.37
C PHE A 10 -6.46 6.18 -7.31
N LEU A 11 -5.60 6.54 -8.27
CA LEU A 11 -4.99 5.58 -9.19
C LEU A 11 -4.11 4.57 -8.46
N PHE A 12 -3.26 5.04 -7.53
CA PHE A 12 -2.43 4.18 -6.71
C PHE A 12 -3.29 3.30 -5.79
N GLY A 13 -4.31 3.87 -5.15
CA GLY A 13 -5.25 3.11 -4.33
C GLY A 13 -6.02 2.05 -5.13
N LEU A 14 -6.37 2.31 -6.39
CA LEU A 14 -6.99 1.31 -7.27
C LEU A 14 -6.02 0.20 -7.66
N PHE A 15 -4.75 0.53 -7.87
CA PHE A 15 -3.69 -0.45 -8.07
C PHE A 15 -3.54 -1.36 -6.84
N ASP A 16 -3.45 -0.80 -5.63
CA ASP A 16 -3.38 -1.59 -4.40
C ASP A 16 -4.65 -2.41 -4.17
N LEU A 17 -5.83 -1.86 -4.49
CA LEU A 17 -7.09 -2.61 -4.39
C LEU A 17 -7.05 -3.83 -5.31
N PHE A 18 -6.59 -3.65 -6.54
CA PHE A 18 -6.41 -4.74 -7.48
C PHE A 18 -5.43 -5.80 -6.93
N MET A 19 -4.31 -5.38 -6.35
CA MET A 19 -3.36 -6.30 -5.70
C MET A 19 -4.00 -7.10 -4.54
N GLY A 20 -4.73 -6.41 -3.65
CA GLY A 20 -5.44 -7.06 -2.54
C GLY A 20 -6.47 -8.08 -3.01
N LEU A 21 -7.26 -7.74 -4.03
CA LEU A 21 -8.26 -8.65 -4.61
C LEU A 21 -7.61 -9.86 -5.31
N ASN A 22 -6.46 -9.68 -5.97
CA ASN A 22 -5.69 -10.79 -6.54
C ASN A 22 -5.18 -11.74 -5.44
N PHE A 23 -4.62 -11.21 -4.35
CA PHE A 23 -4.26 -12.06 -3.21
C PHE A 23 -5.48 -12.74 -2.56
N LEU A 24 -6.65 -12.12 -2.58
CA LEU A 24 -7.88 -12.71 -2.04
C LEU A 24 -8.39 -13.89 -2.90
N PHE A 25 -8.45 -13.73 -4.23
CA PHE A 25 -9.07 -14.70 -5.13
C PHE A 25 -8.08 -15.66 -5.79
N THR A 26 -6.90 -15.19 -6.18
CA THR A 26 -5.85 -15.95 -6.90
C THR A 26 -4.49 -15.89 -6.15
N PRO A 27 -4.42 -16.25 -4.86
CA PRO A 27 -3.22 -16.04 -4.03
C PRO A 27 -1.97 -16.75 -4.54
N ALA A 28 -2.07 -17.99 -5.05
CA ALA A 28 -0.89 -18.75 -5.46
C ALA A 28 -0.22 -18.14 -6.70
N GLU A 29 -1.02 -17.74 -7.70
CA GLU A 29 -0.54 -17.08 -8.92
C GLU A 29 0.07 -15.71 -8.58
N THR A 30 -0.62 -14.94 -7.73
CA THR A 30 -0.16 -13.62 -7.31
C THR A 30 1.13 -13.71 -6.49
N ALA A 31 1.21 -14.65 -5.54
CA ALA A 31 2.38 -14.89 -4.70
C ALA A 31 3.62 -15.28 -5.50
N ALA A 32 3.47 -16.01 -6.61
CA ALA A 32 4.59 -16.35 -7.48
C ALA A 32 5.31 -15.10 -8.02
N GLY A 33 4.57 -14.03 -8.33
CA GLY A 33 5.12 -12.73 -8.72
C GLY A 33 5.91 -12.02 -7.61
N PHE A 34 5.70 -12.41 -6.35
CA PHE A 34 6.41 -11.91 -5.17
C PHE A 34 7.53 -12.86 -4.71
N GLY A 35 7.81 -13.93 -5.46
CA GLY A 35 8.79 -14.95 -5.06
C GLY A 35 8.32 -15.84 -3.90
N LEU A 36 7.00 -15.96 -3.70
CA LEU A 36 6.38 -16.73 -2.63
C LEU A 36 5.65 -17.95 -3.19
N SER A 37 5.64 -19.04 -2.42
CA SER A 37 4.86 -20.24 -2.70
C SER A 37 4.12 -20.70 -1.45
N PRO A 38 2.81 -20.99 -1.50
CA PRO A 38 2.06 -21.42 -0.33
C PRO A 38 2.42 -22.87 0.07
N VAL A 39 2.58 -23.09 1.37
CA VAL A 39 2.64 -24.44 1.95
C VAL A 39 1.23 -24.89 2.33
N GLY A 40 0.61 -25.68 1.47
CA GLY A 40 -0.72 -26.25 1.67
C GLY A 40 -1.82 -25.21 1.89
N THR A 41 -2.90 -25.60 2.59
CA THR A 41 -4.04 -24.73 2.89
C THR A 41 -3.68 -23.61 3.87
N GLN A 42 -2.72 -23.85 4.77
CA GLN A 42 -2.23 -22.85 5.71
C GLN A 42 -1.57 -21.68 4.97
N GLY A 43 -0.63 -21.95 4.07
CA GLY A 43 0.02 -20.90 3.28
C GLY A 43 -0.98 -20.12 2.42
N LEU A 44 -1.96 -20.79 1.82
CA LEU A 44 -3.05 -20.14 1.09
C LEU A 44 -3.91 -19.22 1.98
N SER A 45 -4.12 -19.59 3.24
CA SER A 45 -4.85 -18.75 4.20
C SER A 45 -4.03 -17.52 4.59
N THR A 46 -2.74 -17.69 4.88
CA THR A 46 -1.83 -16.59 5.22
C THR A 46 -1.73 -15.58 4.08
N LEU A 47 -1.53 -16.06 2.84
CA LEU A 47 -1.47 -15.19 1.67
C LEU A 47 -2.75 -14.34 1.50
N ARG A 48 -3.92 -14.95 1.66
CA ARG A 48 -5.20 -14.22 1.57
C ARG A 48 -5.34 -13.19 2.67
N ALA A 49 -5.11 -13.59 3.92
CA ALA A 49 -5.34 -12.73 5.06
C ALA A 49 -4.38 -11.53 5.07
N ASP A 50 -3.07 -11.81 5.00
CA ASP A 50 -2.06 -10.81 5.32
C ASP A 50 -1.86 -9.82 4.16
N PHE A 51 -1.87 -10.30 2.92
CA PHE A 51 -1.72 -9.42 1.76
C PHE A 51 -3.00 -8.66 1.41
N MET A 52 -4.19 -9.24 1.61
CA MET A 52 -5.44 -8.49 1.52
C MET A 52 -5.52 -7.43 2.62
N ALA A 53 -5.09 -7.75 3.84
CA ALA A 53 -5.03 -6.76 4.91
C ALA A 53 -4.07 -5.62 4.55
N PHE A 54 -2.85 -5.93 4.09
CA PHE A 54 -1.88 -4.91 3.71
C PHE A 54 -2.38 -4.04 2.54
N PHE A 55 -2.59 -4.62 1.36
CA PHE A 55 -2.96 -3.87 0.16
C PHE A 55 -4.38 -3.32 0.23
N GLY A 56 -5.33 -4.07 0.80
CA GLY A 56 -6.71 -3.64 0.94
C GLY A 56 -6.87 -2.46 1.90
N VAL A 57 -6.21 -2.48 3.07
CA VAL A 57 -6.26 -1.34 3.99
C VAL A 57 -5.56 -0.12 3.41
N VAL A 58 -4.39 -0.30 2.75
CA VAL A 58 -3.72 0.78 2.02
C VAL A 58 -4.68 1.41 1.01
N ALA A 59 -5.29 0.61 0.14
CA ALA A 59 -6.21 1.07 -0.89
C ALA A 59 -7.40 1.84 -0.30
N LEU A 60 -8.07 1.27 0.70
CA LEU A 60 -9.25 1.88 1.33
C LEU A 60 -8.90 3.21 1.99
N CYS A 61 -7.80 3.28 2.75
CA CYS A 61 -7.36 4.52 3.38
C CYS A 61 -6.98 5.58 2.33
N MET A 62 -6.31 5.19 1.25
CA MET A 62 -5.97 6.11 0.14
C MET A 62 -7.22 6.66 -0.55
N MET A 63 -8.15 5.80 -0.94
CA MET A 63 -9.37 6.19 -1.65
C MET A 63 -10.30 7.02 -0.76
N ILE A 64 -10.53 6.61 0.49
CA ILE A 64 -11.37 7.36 1.45
C ILE A 64 -10.69 8.68 1.82
N GLY A 65 -9.38 8.68 2.07
CA GLY A 65 -8.61 9.87 2.43
C GLY A 65 -8.63 10.91 1.31
N ALA A 66 -8.48 10.45 0.06
CA ALA A 66 -8.60 11.29 -1.13
C ALA A 66 -10.02 11.82 -1.33
N TRP A 67 -11.05 10.99 -1.17
CA TRP A 67 -12.45 11.40 -1.35
C TRP A 67 -12.91 12.37 -0.26
N ARG A 68 -12.74 12.01 1.01
CA ARG A 68 -13.14 12.82 2.17
C ARG A 68 -12.19 13.98 2.44
N ARG A 69 -11.11 14.11 1.67
CA ARG A 69 -10.06 15.12 1.86
C ARG A 69 -9.45 15.06 3.26
N ASN A 70 -9.35 13.87 3.83
CA ASN A 70 -8.77 13.66 5.14
C ASN A 70 -7.28 13.32 4.95
N ALA A 71 -6.42 14.32 5.15
CA ALA A 71 -4.97 14.16 5.04
C ALA A 71 -4.43 13.11 6.02
N ASP A 72 -4.93 13.08 7.25
CA ASP A 72 -4.40 12.21 8.31
C ASP A 72 -4.65 10.73 8.03
N LEU A 73 -5.73 10.41 7.32
CA LEU A 73 -5.99 9.03 6.87
C LEU A 73 -4.93 8.53 5.88
N LEU A 74 -4.22 9.44 5.18
CA LEU A 74 -3.13 9.08 4.27
C LEU A 74 -1.83 8.72 5.00
N LEU A 75 -1.71 9.03 6.30
CA LEU A 75 -0.54 8.61 7.09
C LEU A 75 -0.53 7.10 7.34
N VAL A 76 -1.69 6.45 7.40
CA VAL A 76 -1.79 4.99 7.54
C VAL A 76 -1.12 4.25 6.37
N PRO A 77 -1.50 4.49 5.10
CA PRO A 77 -0.81 3.86 3.97
C PRO A 77 0.64 4.33 3.84
N ALA A 78 0.96 5.57 4.20
CA ALA A 78 2.35 6.05 4.19
C ALA A 78 3.22 5.28 5.20
N ALA A 79 2.70 4.98 6.38
CA ALA A 79 3.40 4.20 7.40
C ALA A 79 3.60 2.73 6.97
N LEU A 80 2.58 2.11 6.37
CA LEU A 80 2.67 0.74 5.85
C LEU A 80 3.72 0.64 4.72
N MET A 81 3.65 1.52 3.72
CA MET A 81 4.59 1.54 2.59
C MET A 81 6.00 1.96 3.02
N GLY A 82 6.11 2.93 3.95
CA GLY A 82 7.37 3.35 4.53
C GLY A 82 8.06 2.23 5.33
N THR A 83 7.28 1.45 6.07
CA THR A 83 7.78 0.27 6.77
C THR A 83 8.25 -0.78 5.76
N ALA A 84 7.44 -1.07 4.73
CA ALA A 84 7.77 -2.05 3.70
C ALA A 84 9.10 -1.74 3.01
N VAL A 85 9.32 -0.50 2.55
CA VAL A 85 10.58 -0.16 1.90
C VAL A 85 11.77 -0.13 2.84
N THR A 86 11.57 0.27 4.10
CA THR A 86 12.64 0.27 5.11
C THR A 86 13.09 -1.15 5.42
N VAL A 87 12.13 -2.07 5.64
CA VAL A 87 12.42 -3.48 5.88
C VAL A 87 13.02 -4.14 4.64
N ARG A 88 12.59 -3.77 3.43
CA ARG A 88 13.21 -4.29 2.21
C ARG A 88 14.63 -3.75 1.98
N ALA A 89 14.91 -2.51 2.36
CA ALA A 89 16.27 -1.97 2.35
C ALA A 89 17.18 -2.71 3.34
N LEU A 90 16.66 -3.07 4.52
CA LEU A 90 17.36 -3.93 5.47
C LEU A 90 17.64 -5.31 4.87
N SER A 91 16.63 -5.97 4.28
CA SER A 91 16.84 -7.28 3.62
C SER A 91 17.84 -7.20 2.46
N LEU A 92 17.84 -6.13 1.67
CA LEU A 92 18.87 -5.91 0.64
C LEU A 92 20.28 -5.84 1.24
N ALA A 93 20.44 -5.24 2.42
CA ALA A 93 21.73 -5.14 3.11
C ALA A 93 22.16 -6.47 3.76
N LEU A 94 21.22 -7.29 4.22
CA LEU A 94 21.48 -8.55 4.92
C LEU A 94 21.61 -9.75 3.95
N ASP A 95 20.69 -9.84 3.00
CA ASP A 95 20.49 -11.02 2.13
C ASP A 95 20.98 -10.78 0.69
N GLY A 96 21.19 -9.51 0.31
CA GLY A 96 21.60 -9.12 -1.05
C GLY A 96 20.43 -8.91 -2.01
N SER A 97 20.76 -8.74 -3.29
CA SER A 97 19.79 -8.38 -4.34
C SER A 97 19.25 -9.58 -5.11
N TYR A 98 18.06 -9.43 -5.71
CA TYR A 98 17.45 -10.41 -6.62
C TYR A 98 16.99 -9.76 -7.94
N PRO A 99 16.73 -10.51 -9.02
CA PRO A 99 16.24 -9.93 -10.28
C PRO A 99 15.02 -9.02 -10.04
N SER A 100 15.06 -7.81 -10.59
CA SER A 100 13.99 -6.80 -10.45
C SER A 100 13.70 -6.29 -9.02
N TRP A 101 14.61 -6.46 -8.06
CA TRP A 101 14.47 -5.97 -6.68
C TRP A 101 14.11 -4.48 -6.56
N ARG A 102 14.52 -3.66 -7.53
CA ARG A 102 14.25 -2.22 -7.58
C ARG A 102 12.78 -1.89 -7.81
N LEU A 103 12.04 -2.76 -8.51
CA LEU A 103 10.66 -2.48 -8.91
C LEU A 103 9.75 -2.28 -7.68
N PRO A 104 9.63 -3.23 -6.74
CA PRO A 104 8.70 -3.07 -5.64
C PRO A 104 9.16 -1.99 -4.65
N MET A 105 10.48 -1.75 -4.50
CA MET A 105 10.99 -0.60 -3.73
C MET A 105 10.61 0.75 -4.36
N THR A 106 10.67 0.84 -5.69
CA THR A 106 10.28 2.06 -6.40
C THR A 106 8.79 2.35 -6.18
N VAL A 107 7.95 1.32 -6.28
CA VAL A 107 6.52 1.44 -6.01
C VAL A 107 6.28 1.96 -4.58
N GLU A 108 6.91 1.36 -3.57
CA GLU A 108 6.75 1.78 -2.17
C GLU A 108 7.23 3.22 -1.93
N ILE A 109 8.39 3.61 -2.49
CA ILE A 109 8.92 4.98 -2.38
C ILE A 109 7.95 5.98 -3.02
N LEU A 110 7.41 5.66 -4.20
CA LEU A 110 6.45 6.53 -4.87
C LEU A 110 5.17 6.69 -4.05
N HIS A 111 4.68 5.63 -3.40
CA HIS A 111 3.55 5.73 -2.45
C HIS A 111 3.88 6.67 -1.29
N VAL A 112 5.02 6.47 -0.62
CA VAL A 112 5.41 7.30 0.52
C VAL A 112 5.54 8.77 0.11
N VAL A 113 6.25 9.06 -0.99
CA VAL A 113 6.44 10.42 -1.47
C VAL A 113 5.11 11.07 -1.84
N LEU A 114 4.23 10.36 -2.57
CA LEU A 114 2.91 10.85 -2.95
C LEU A 114 2.06 11.17 -1.71
N LEU A 115 1.98 10.22 -0.76
CA LEU A 115 1.11 10.32 0.40
C LEU A 115 1.58 11.37 1.39
N VAL A 116 2.88 11.47 1.66
CA VAL A 116 3.44 12.52 2.52
C VAL A 116 3.31 13.90 1.85
N SER A 117 3.50 13.99 0.53
CA SER A 117 3.28 15.24 -0.21
C SER A 117 1.82 15.67 -0.16
N ALA A 118 0.89 14.72 -0.32
CA ALA A 118 -0.53 14.96 -0.20
C ALA A 118 -0.92 15.39 1.22
N TRP A 119 -0.38 14.73 2.25
CA TRP A 119 -0.62 15.07 3.65
C TRP A 119 -0.20 16.51 3.99
N ARG A 120 0.87 17.03 3.39
CA ARG A 120 1.29 18.43 3.61
C ARG A 120 0.42 19.48 2.93
N VAL A 121 -0.40 19.10 1.96
CA VAL A 121 -1.17 20.03 1.10
C VAL A 121 -2.68 19.91 1.33
N LEU A 122 -3.16 18.71 1.68
CA LEU A 122 -4.57 18.44 1.97
C LEU A 122 -4.95 18.93 3.38
N PRO A 123 -6.22 19.27 3.60
CA PRO A 123 -6.68 19.75 4.90
C PRO A 123 -6.65 18.65 5.97
N HIS A 124 -6.19 19.03 7.15
CA HIS A 124 -6.27 18.25 8.39
C HIS A 124 -7.63 18.53 9.03
N HIS A 125 -8.39 17.48 9.32
CA HIS A 125 -9.69 17.61 9.98
C HIS A 125 -9.54 17.17 11.43
N LYS A 126 -10.17 17.90 12.36
CA LYS A 126 -10.22 17.44 13.75
C LYS A 126 -11.11 16.20 13.83
N ILE A 127 -10.84 15.28 14.76
CA ILE A 127 -11.65 14.06 14.94
C ILE A 127 -13.14 14.42 15.12
N GLU A 128 -13.42 15.53 15.82
CA GLU A 128 -14.77 16.08 16.04
C GLU A 128 -15.54 16.37 14.75
N GLU A 129 -14.86 16.72 13.65
CA GLU A 129 -15.45 17.07 12.35
C GLU A 129 -15.76 15.83 11.49
N LEU A 130 -15.24 14.65 11.86
CA LEU A 130 -15.42 13.39 11.12
C LEU A 130 -16.58 12.55 11.65
N THR A 131 -17.11 12.89 12.84
CA THR A 131 -18.15 12.13 13.56
C THR A 131 -19.53 12.79 13.56
N SER A 132 -19.66 13.98 12.98
CA SER A 132 -20.94 14.68 12.75
C SER A 132 -21.48 14.43 11.35
#